data_AF-A0A3M6AJ31-F1
#
_entry.id   AF-A0A3M6AJ31-F1
#
_cell.length_a   1.000
_cell.length_b   1.000
_cell.length_c   1.000
_cell.angle_alpha   90.00
_cell.angle_beta   90.00
_cell.angle_gamma   90.00
#
_symmetry.space_group_name_H-M   'P 1'
#
loop_
_entity.id
_entity.type
_entity.pdbx_description
1 polymer ?
#
loop_
_entity_poly.entity_id
_entity_poly.type
_entity_poly.pdbx_seq_one_letter_code
_entity_poly.pdbx_strand_id
1 'polypeptide(L)'
;MQRSEFDKLLADQAALQGVEIRYQQEIISADFDSLQPVLRVRREDGSEYSVQATFVLDASGYGRVLPRLLDLEAPSGFPVRQAVFTHIEDHIESPPFDRRKILVSIHPQHSDVWFWSIPFSEGRCSIGVVASA
;
A
#
# COMPACT_ATOMS: atom_id res chain seq x y z
N MET A 1 7.48 11.00 5.02
CA MET A 1 7.78 9.79 5.81
C MET A 1 7.94 8.64 4.84
N GLN A 2 8.93 7.77 5.06
CA GLN A 2 9.06 6.54 4.27
C GLN A 2 7.99 5.53 4.72
N ARG A 3 7.37 4.84 3.77
CA ARG A 3 6.26 3.91 4.07
C ARG A 3 6.68 2.76 4.97
N SER A 4 7.88 2.21 4.81
CA SER A 4 8.40 1.12 5.65
C SER A 4 8.41 1.48 7.14
N GLU A 5 8.96 2.64 7.48
CA GLU A 5 9.03 3.13 8.86
C GLU A 5 7.66 3.50 9.41
N PHE A 6 6.86 4.18 8.58
CA PHE A 6 5.52 4.62 8.97
C PHE A 6 4.58 3.44 9.25
N ASP A 7 4.52 2.48 8.33
CA ASP A 7 3.63 1.31 8.46
C ASP A 7 4.07 0.45 9.67
N LYS A 8 5.38 0.27 9.86
CA LYS A 8 5.90 -0.44 11.03
C LYS A 8 5.58 0.28 12.34
N LEU A 9 5.74 1.61 12.39
CA LEU A 9 5.38 2.40 13.57
C LEU A 9 3.91 2.20 13.95
N LEU A 10 2.99 2.24 12.96
CA LEU A 10 1.57 2.02 13.22
C LEU A 10 1.29 0.60 13.71
N ALA A 11 1.89 -0.41 13.09
CA ALA A 11 1.73 -1.81 13.49
C ALA A 11 2.27 -2.05 14.92
N ASP A 12 3.45 -1.54 15.24
CA ASP A 12 4.04 -1.64 16.57
C ASP A 12 3.16 -0.95 17.63
N GLN A 13 2.61 0.23 17.33
CA GLN A 13 1.68 0.92 18.23
C GLN A 13 0.36 0.18 18.42
N ALA A 14 -0.16 -0.49 17.38
CA ALA A 14 -1.33 -1.36 17.52
C ALA A 14 -1.02 -2.58 18.40
N ALA A 15 0.16 -3.19 18.24
CA ALA A 15 0.60 -4.29 19.08
C ALA A 15 0.74 -3.88 20.56
N LEU A 16 1.29 -2.69 20.83
CA LEU A 16 1.37 -2.13 22.18
C LEU A 16 -0.01 -1.88 22.82
N GLN A 17 -1.05 -1.67 22.01
CA GLN A 17 -2.44 -1.55 22.46
C GLN A 17 -3.13 -2.91 22.62
N GLY A 18 -2.42 -4.03 22.42
CA GLY A 18 -2.91 -5.39 22.65
C GLY A 18 -3.41 -6.11 21.39
N VAL A 19 -3.22 -5.55 20.19
CA VAL A 19 -3.54 -6.24 18.94
C VAL A 19 -2.51 -7.33 18.67
N GLU A 20 -2.95 -8.56 18.44
CA GLU A 20 -2.06 -9.62 17.99
C GLU A 20 -1.71 -9.42 16.50
N ILE A 21 -0.42 -9.24 16.20
CA ILE A 21 0.08 -9.09 14.82
C ILE A 21 0.98 -10.27 14.50
N ARG A 22 0.65 -10.97 13.40
CA ARG A 22 1.42 -12.10 12.88
C ARG A 22 2.00 -11.75 11.51
N TYR A 23 3.31 -11.54 11.44
CA TYR A 23 4.03 -11.32 10.18
C TYR A 23 4.34 -12.63 9.46
N GLN A 24 4.63 -12.57 8.17
CA GLN A 24 4.99 -13.72 7.33
C GLN A 24 3.91 -14.82 7.31
N GLN A 25 2.65 -14.38 7.28
CA GLN A 25 1.49 -15.26 7.24
C GLN A 25 0.53 -14.80 6.14
N GLU A 26 0.29 -15.69 5.18
CA GLU A 26 -0.54 -15.44 4.01
C GLU A 26 -1.93 -16.05 4.21
N ILE A 27 -2.99 -15.28 3.96
CA ILE A 27 -4.35 -15.82 3.88
C ILE A 27 -4.53 -16.44 2.49
N ILE A 28 -4.79 -17.74 2.46
CA ILE A 28 -4.86 -18.53 1.21
C ILE A 28 -6.28 -18.98 0.86
N SER A 29 -7.22 -18.92 1.82
CA SER A 29 -8.64 -19.14 1.57
C SER A 29 -9.48 -18.46 2.64
N ALA A 30 -10.74 -18.17 2.30
CA ALA A 30 -11.74 -17.66 3.22
C ALA A 30 -13.10 -18.32 2.94
N ASP A 31 -13.70 -18.89 3.98
CA ASP A 31 -15.02 -19.52 3.95
C ASP A 31 -15.98 -18.69 4.82
N PHE A 32 -17.09 -18.27 4.21
CA PHE A 32 -18.14 -17.46 4.83
C PHE A 32 -19.51 -18.16 4.81
N ASP A 33 -19.59 -19.43 4.43
CA ASP A 33 -20.87 -20.16 4.30
C ASP A 33 -21.48 -20.52 5.66
N SER A 34 -20.66 -20.55 6.71
CA SER A 34 -21.11 -20.83 8.08
C SER A 34 -21.35 -19.56 8.91
N LEU A 35 -21.96 -19.71 10.08
CA LEU A 35 -22.25 -18.58 10.99
C LEU A 35 -20.99 -17.80 11.40
N GLN A 36 -19.83 -18.45 11.42
CA GLN A 36 -18.55 -17.84 11.77
C GLN A 36 -17.53 -18.07 10.65
N PRO A 37 -17.00 -17.01 10.02
CA PRO A 37 -16.01 -17.13 8.98
C PRO A 37 -14.77 -17.94 9.41
N VAL A 38 -14.24 -18.73 8.48
CA VAL A 38 -13.00 -19.51 8.66
C VAL A 38 -11.99 -19.13 7.59
N LEU A 39 -10.81 -18.68 8.03
CA LEU A 39 -9.68 -18.35 7.17
C LEU A 39 -8.63 -19.46 7.24
N ARG A 40 -8.02 -19.83 6.11
CA ARG A 40 -6.79 -20.64 6.12
C ARG A 40 -5.57 -19.75 5.92
N VAL A 41 -4.56 -20.02 6.74
CA VAL A 41 -3.33 -19.25 6.81
C VAL A 41 -2.16 -20.16 6.48
N ARG A 42 -1.26 -19.72 5.59
CA ARG A 42 0.01 -20.35 5.30
C ARG A 42 1.15 -19.58 5.95
N ARG A 43 2.07 -20.29 6.61
CA ARG A 43 3.30 -19.74 7.19
C ARG A 43 4.46 -19.84 6.20
N GLU A 44 5.55 -19.14 6.51
CA GLU A 44 6.79 -19.14 5.72
C GLU A 44 7.38 -20.56 5.51
N ASP A 45 7.22 -21.46 6.49
CA ASP A 45 7.67 -22.86 6.40
C ASP A 45 6.74 -23.76 5.55
N GLY A 46 5.68 -23.19 4.97
CA GLY A 46 4.68 -23.90 4.18
C GLY A 46 3.60 -24.61 5.01
N SER A 47 3.69 -24.61 6.34
CA SER A 47 2.64 -25.16 7.19
C SER A 47 1.38 -24.30 7.16
N GLU A 48 0.23 -24.94 7.33
CA GLU A 48 -1.07 -24.28 7.22
C GLU A 48 -1.91 -24.53 8.48
N TYR A 49 -2.71 -23.53 8.85
CA TYR A 49 -3.66 -23.62 9.95
C TYR A 49 -4.90 -22.78 9.67
N SER A 50 -5.96 -22.98 10.47
CA SER A 50 -7.22 -22.24 10.33
C SER A 50 -7.43 -21.25 11.46
N VAL A 51 -8.04 -20.11 11.15
CA VAL A 51 -8.47 -19.08 12.09
C VAL A 51 -9.98 -18.90 11.94
N GLN A 52 -10.72 -19.06 13.04
CA GLN A 52 -12.14 -18.76 13.10
C GLN A 52 -12.32 -17.37 13.72
N ALA A 53 -13.18 -16.56 13.12
CA ALA A 53 -13.48 -15.21 13.60
C ALA A 53 -15.00 -14.94 13.55
N THR A 54 -15.45 -13.92 14.27
CA THR A 54 -16.83 -13.43 14.17
C THR A 54 -17.00 -12.39 13.06
N PHE A 55 -15.90 -11.75 12.65
CA PHE A 55 -15.85 -10.74 11.60
C PHE A 55 -14.47 -10.72 10.94
N VAL A 56 -14.42 -10.45 9.64
CA VAL A 56 -13.18 -10.34 8.88
C VAL A 56 -13.15 -8.99 8.17
N LEU A 57 -12.11 -8.20 8.45
CA LEU A 57 -11.81 -6.95 7.74
C LEU A 57 -10.66 -7.20 6.77
N ASP A 58 -10.89 -7.04 5.47
CA ASP A 58 -9.82 -7.08 4.47
C ASP A 58 -9.10 -5.73 4.38
N ALA A 59 -7.86 -5.69 4.86
CA ALA A 59 -6.96 -4.55 4.76
C ALA A 59 -5.72 -4.84 3.87
N SER A 60 -5.83 -5.78 2.93
CA SER A 60 -4.72 -6.28 2.10
C SER A 60 -4.19 -5.30 1.03
N GLY A 61 -4.84 -4.15 0.84
CA GLY A 61 -4.42 -3.12 -0.11
C GLY A 61 -4.31 -3.66 -1.54
N TYR A 62 -3.15 -3.47 -2.19
CA TYR A 62 -2.90 -3.99 -3.53
C TYR A 62 -2.97 -5.52 -3.65
N GLY A 63 -2.89 -6.25 -2.52
CA GLY A 63 -3.05 -7.71 -2.51
C GLY A 63 -4.44 -8.16 -2.94
N ARG A 64 -5.47 -7.36 -2.66
CA ARG A 64 -6.89 -7.63 -2.98
C ARG A 64 -7.33 -9.04 -2.57
N VAL A 65 -6.97 -9.48 -1.37
CA VAL A 65 -7.08 -10.88 -0.93
C VAL A 65 -8.51 -11.41 -0.98
N LEU A 66 -9.46 -10.82 -0.25
CA LEU A 66 -10.85 -11.29 -0.29
C LEU A 66 -11.52 -11.00 -1.64
N PRO A 67 -11.33 -9.83 -2.29
CA PRO A 67 -11.85 -9.63 -3.64
C PRO A 67 -11.44 -10.72 -4.62
N ARG A 68 -10.22 -11.24 -4.54
CA ARG A 68 -9.74 -12.34 -5.38
C ARG A 68 -10.32 -13.69 -4.97
N LEU A 69 -10.31 -13.99 -3.67
CA LEU A 69 -10.79 -15.28 -3.15
C LEU A 69 -12.30 -15.48 -3.34
N LEU A 70 -13.05 -14.39 -3.37
CA LEU A 70 -14.51 -14.39 -3.46
C LEU A 70 -15.04 -13.94 -4.83
N ASP A 71 -14.16 -13.75 -5.82
CA ASP A 71 -14.51 -13.29 -7.18
C ASP A 71 -15.34 -11.99 -7.20
N LEU A 72 -14.92 -11.00 -6.40
CA LEU A 72 -15.57 -9.69 -6.26
C LEU A 72 -14.84 -8.58 -7.03
N GLU A 73 -13.86 -8.91 -7.86
CA GLU A 73 -13.11 -7.91 -8.60
C GLU A 73 -13.97 -7.24 -9.68
N ALA A 74 -14.03 -5.91 -9.64
CA ALA A 74 -14.62 -5.10 -10.69
C ALA A 74 -13.53 -4.23 -11.33
N PRO A 75 -13.45 -4.18 -12.68
CA PRO A 75 -12.48 -3.34 -13.36
C PRO A 75 -12.77 -1.86 -13.12
N SER A 76 -11.71 -1.06 -13.05
CA SER A 76 -11.82 0.39 -13.00
C SER A 76 -12.32 0.94 -14.34
N GLY A 77 -13.24 1.91 -14.30
CA GLY A 77 -13.64 2.68 -15.47
C GLY A 77 -12.64 3.78 -15.87
N PHE A 78 -11.56 3.96 -15.11
CA PHE A 78 -10.52 4.94 -15.42
C PHE A 78 -9.51 4.39 -16.43
N PRO A 79 -8.90 5.26 -17.26
CA PRO A 79 -7.81 4.88 -18.14
C PRO A 79 -6.65 4.24 -17.37
N VAL A 80 -6.05 3.20 -17.96
CA VAL A 80 -4.86 2.55 -17.40
C VAL A 80 -3.70 3.54 -17.42
N ARG A 81 -2.99 3.63 -16.30
CA ARG A 81 -1.80 4.46 -16.14
C ARG A 81 -0.67 3.64 -15.55
N GLN A 82 0.56 4.01 -15.88
CA GLN A 82 1.77 3.46 -15.31
C GLN A 82 2.55 4.55 -14.59
N ALA A 83 3.31 4.14 -13.57
CA ALA A 83 4.19 5.00 -12.81
C ALA A 83 5.62 4.45 -12.81
N VAL A 84 6.59 5.32 -13.06
CA VAL A 84 8.02 5.03 -12.86
C VAL A 84 8.52 6.00 -11.80
N PHE A 85 9.18 5.48 -10.77
CA PHE A 85 9.56 6.28 -9.61
C PHE A 85 10.80 5.76 -8.91
N THR A 86 11.45 6.64 -8.16
CA THR A 86 12.60 6.31 -7.32
C THR A 86 12.72 7.30 -6.16
N HIS A 87 13.67 7.06 -5.27
CA HIS A 87 14.10 8.02 -4.26
C HIS A 87 15.43 8.64 -4.65
N ILE A 88 15.56 9.94 -4.46
CA ILE A 88 16.79 10.71 -4.69
C ILE A 88 17.18 11.49 -3.43
N GLU A 89 18.45 11.85 -3.33
CA GLU A 89 18.96 12.88 -2.43
C GLU A 89 19.03 14.17 -3.25
N ASP A 90 18.18 15.14 -2.94
CA ASP A 90 18.00 16.33 -3.77
C ASP A 90 18.59 17.60 -3.15
N HIS A 91 18.58 17.70 -1.80
CA HIS A 91 18.96 18.89 -1.03
C HIS A 91 18.46 20.22 -1.62
N ILE A 92 17.31 20.21 -2.29
CA ILE A 92 16.79 21.38 -2.99
C ILE A 92 16.32 22.41 -1.97
N GLU A 93 16.95 23.58 -1.98
CA GLU A 93 16.61 24.76 -1.14
C GLU A 93 15.96 25.89 -1.95
N SER A 94 15.71 25.68 -3.25
CA SER A 94 15.16 26.70 -4.14
C SER A 94 13.81 27.23 -3.63
N PRO A 95 13.59 28.57 -3.52
CA PRO A 95 12.37 29.14 -2.95
C PRO A 95 11.04 28.65 -3.57
N PRO A 96 10.93 28.38 -4.88
CA PRO A 96 9.73 27.79 -5.47
C PRO A 96 9.38 26.38 -4.96
N PHE A 97 10.32 25.68 -4.34
CA PHE A 97 10.14 24.33 -3.83
C PHE A 97 9.99 24.32 -2.30
N ASP A 98 8.75 24.49 -1.82
CA ASP A 98 8.43 24.34 -0.40
C ASP A 98 8.44 22.87 0.00
N ARG A 99 9.54 22.43 0.63
CA ARG A 99 9.76 21.04 1.06
C ARG A 99 8.71 20.50 2.04
N ARG A 100 7.80 21.32 2.57
CA ARG A 100 6.70 20.89 3.44
C ARG A 100 5.45 20.48 2.67
N LYS A 101 5.49 20.55 1.33
CA LYS A 101 4.38 20.22 0.44
C LYS A 101 4.80 19.15 -0.55
N ILE A 102 3.84 18.35 -1.00
CA ILE A 102 3.99 17.63 -2.26
C ILE A 102 3.95 18.64 -3.41
N LEU A 103 4.88 18.52 -4.35
CA LEU A 103 4.82 19.24 -5.62
C LEU A 103 4.27 18.28 -6.68
N VAL A 104 3.14 18.64 -7.28
CA VAL A 104 2.59 17.96 -8.45
C VAL A 104 2.80 18.86 -9.66
N SER A 105 3.53 18.37 -10.66
CA SER A 105 3.84 19.12 -11.88
C SER A 105 3.21 18.45 -13.09
N ILE A 106 2.59 19.22 -13.99
CA ILE A 106 2.05 18.72 -15.24
C ILE A 106 3.11 18.91 -16.33
N HIS A 107 3.29 17.91 -17.20
CA HIS A 107 4.24 18.02 -18.30
C HIS A 107 3.81 19.15 -19.27
N PRO A 108 4.71 20.07 -19.66
CA PRO A 108 4.32 21.29 -20.39
C PRO A 108 3.72 21.02 -21.77
N GLN A 109 4.05 19.89 -22.39
CA GLN A 109 3.51 19.48 -23.70
C GLN A 109 2.51 18.31 -23.63
N HIS A 110 2.40 17.62 -22.50
CA HIS A 110 1.59 16.40 -22.36
C HIS A 110 0.69 16.51 -21.13
N SER A 111 -0.53 17.01 -21.30
CA SER A 111 -1.43 17.32 -20.18
C SER A 111 -1.87 16.12 -19.34
N ASP A 112 -1.72 14.91 -19.88
CA ASP A 112 -2.03 13.64 -19.23
C ASP A 112 -0.84 13.02 -18.47
N VAL A 113 0.36 13.60 -18.63
CA VAL A 113 1.58 13.21 -17.92
C VAL A 113 1.81 14.16 -16.76
N TRP A 114 1.98 13.61 -15.57
CA TRP A 114 2.26 14.39 -14.37
C TRP A 114 3.33 13.75 -13.51
N PHE A 115 4.01 14.58 -12.74
CA PHE A 115 5.09 14.21 -11.85
C PHE A 115 4.68 14.48 -10.41
N TRP A 116 5.13 13.64 -9.49
CA TRP A 116 5.18 13.99 -8.08
C TRP A 116 6.62 14.20 -7.63
N SER A 117 6.81 15.15 -6.71
CA SER A 117 7.98 15.25 -5.85
C SER A 117 7.48 15.33 -4.42
N ILE A 118 7.78 14.30 -3.62
CA ILE A 118 7.37 14.18 -2.21
C ILE A 118 8.62 14.23 -1.35
N PRO A 119 8.92 15.38 -0.73
CA PRO A 119 10.06 15.51 0.16
C PRO A 119 9.92 14.61 1.40
N PHE A 120 11.02 14.00 1.78
CA PHE A 120 11.23 13.36 3.08
C PHE A 120 12.14 14.22 3.95
N SER A 121 12.38 13.77 5.19
CA SER A 121 13.44 14.29 6.04
C SER A 121 14.82 14.07 5.40
N GLU A 122 15.83 14.78 5.93
CA GLU A 122 17.25 14.57 5.59
C GLU A 122 17.60 14.77 4.10
N GLY A 123 16.93 15.70 3.42
CA GLY A 123 17.28 16.04 2.04
C GLY A 123 16.90 14.98 1.00
N ARG A 124 16.10 13.97 1.37
CA ARG A 124 15.59 12.95 0.45
C ARG A 124 14.25 13.35 -0.16
N CYS A 125 13.96 12.80 -1.34
CA CYS A 125 12.71 13.04 -2.05
C CYS A 125 12.29 11.79 -2.82
N SER A 126 11.00 11.44 -2.78
CA SER A 126 10.41 10.52 -3.76
C SER A 126 10.01 11.31 -4.99
N ILE A 127 10.49 10.88 -6.16
CA ILE A 127 10.11 11.43 -7.45
C ILE A 127 9.50 10.34 -8.30
N GLY A 128 8.43 10.67 -9.02
CA GLY A 128 7.82 9.76 -9.97
C GLY A 128 7.10 10.49 -11.08
N VAL A 129 6.95 9.80 -12.20
CA VAL A 129 6.15 10.21 -13.35
C VAL A 129 5.01 9.23 -13.53
N VAL A 130 3.83 9.74 -13.86
CA VAL A 130 2.65 8.97 -14.21
C VAL A 130 2.21 9.35 -15.62
N ALA A 131 2.03 8.34 -16.46
CA ALA A 131 1.60 8.48 -17.85
C ALA A 131 0.63 7.34 -18.24
N SER A 132 0.09 7.39 -19.46
CA SER A 132 -0.59 6.23 -20.05
C SER A 132 0.34 5.02 -20.11
N ALA A 133 -0.23 3.83 -19.89
CA ALA A 133 0.48 2.56 -20.04
C ALA A 133 0.86 2.25 -21.49
#